data_AF-A0A3B0THI0-F1
#
_entry.id   AF-A0A3B0THI0-F1
#
_cell.length_a   1.000
_cell.length_b   1.000
_cell.length_c   1.000
_cell.angle_alpha   90.00
_cell.angle_beta   90.00
_cell.angle_gamma   90.00
#
_symmetry.space_group_name_H-M   'P 1'
#
loop_
_entity.id
_entity.type
_entity.pdbx_description
1 polymer ?
#
loop_
_entity_poly.entity_id
_entity_poly.type
_entity_poly.pdbx_seq_one_letter_code
_entity_poly.pdbx_strand_id
1 'polypeptide(L)'
;MSGARKVFFIIFGFSLLIGLIIGLINLVAPGAASVELNGEQVEGMTGLWTSLLASGIPGLIFGLIGAGITSLFTRSKKKRSNSNKW
;
A
#
# COMPACT_ATOMS: atom_id res chain seq x y z
N MET A 1 -16.27 -3.39 -8.46
CA MET A 1 -15.12 -2.45 -8.37
C MET A 1 -14.43 -2.33 -9.73
N SER A 2 -13.90 -1.17 -10.09
CA SER A 2 -13.06 -1.04 -11.31
C SER A 2 -11.73 -1.79 -11.12
N GLY A 3 -11.14 -2.29 -12.20
CA GLY A 3 -9.85 -3.00 -12.14
C GLY A 3 -8.75 -2.16 -11.49
N ALA A 4 -8.70 -0.86 -11.79
CA ALA A 4 -7.76 0.08 -11.17
C ALA A 4 -7.94 0.19 -9.65
N ARG A 5 -9.18 0.23 -9.14
CA ARG A 5 -9.43 0.22 -7.69
C ARG A 5 -8.97 -1.10 -7.06
N LYS A 6 -9.19 -2.23 -7.73
CA LYS A 6 -8.76 -3.54 -7.21
C LYS A 6 -7.22 -3.60 -7.08
N VAL A 7 -6.50 -3.14 -8.09
CA VAL A 7 -5.03 -3.08 -8.07
C VAL A 7 -4.53 -2.14 -6.96
N PHE A 8 -5.14 -0.96 -6.82
CA PHE A 8 -4.84 -0.05 -5.71
C PHE A 8 -5.00 -0.73 -4.36
N PHE A 9 -6.16 -1.33 -4.08
CA PHE A 9 -6.46 -1.95 -2.79
C PHE A 9 -5.55 -3.14 -2.49
N ILE A 10 -5.15 -3.89 -3.50
CA ILE A 10 -4.17 -4.98 -3.32
C ILE A 10 -2.83 -4.39 -2.90
N ILE A 11 -2.24 -3.49 -3.69
CA ILE A 11 -0.90 -2.96 -3.41
C ILE A 11 -0.88 -2.20 -2.07
N PHE A 12 -1.81 -1.26 -1.90
CA PHE A 12 -1.89 -0.43 -0.70
C PHE A 12 -2.27 -1.27 0.53
N GLY A 13 -3.25 -2.17 0.38
CA GLY A 13 -3.72 -3.01 1.48
C GLY A 13 -2.66 -4.00 1.96
N PHE A 14 -1.93 -4.66 1.06
CA PHE A 14 -0.82 -5.53 1.45
C PHE A 14 0.30 -4.75 2.15
N SER A 15 0.65 -3.57 1.65
CA SER A 15 1.68 -2.73 2.26
C SER A 15 1.28 -2.28 3.67
N LEU A 16 0.03 -1.82 3.83
CA LEU A 16 -0.52 -1.45 5.14
C LEU A 16 -0.58 -2.64 6.10
N LEU A 17 -0.99 -3.81 5.62
CA LEU A 17 -1.10 -5.01 6.44
C LEU A 17 0.26 -5.42 7.01
N ILE A 18 1.33 -5.35 6.21
CA ILE A 18 2.69 -5.66 6.67
C ILE A 18 3.13 -4.67 7.76
N GLY A 19 2.95 -3.36 7.55
CA GLY A 19 3.31 -2.35 8.55
C GLY A 19 2.49 -2.45 9.84
N LEU A 20 1.21 -2.80 9.72
CA LEU A 20 0.34 -3.07 10.87
C LEU A 20 0.82 -4.29 11.67
N ILE A 21 1.16 -5.40 11.00
CA ILE A 21 1.66 -6.60 11.67
C ILE A 21 2.96 -6.29 12.42
N ILE A 22 3.93 -5.64 11.77
CA ILE A 22 5.20 -5.28 12.39
C ILE A 22 4.98 -4.31 13.57
N GLY A 23 4.10 -3.32 13.40
CA GLY A 23 3.77 -2.36 14.44
C GLY A 23 3.07 -2.99 15.64
N LEU A 24 2.15 -3.93 15.40
CA LEU A 24 1.49 -4.70 16.46
C LEU A 24 2.46 -5.62 17.19
N ILE A 25 3.40 -6.26 16.48
CA ILE A 25 4.46 -7.06 17.10
C ILE A 25 5.29 -6.18 18.03
N ASN A 26 5.75 -5.01 17.56
CA ASN A 26 6.54 -4.09 18.37
C ASN A 26 5.73 -3.50 19.56
N LEU A 27 4.41 -3.30 19.39
CA LEU A 27 3.52 -2.84 20.46
C LEU A 27 3.30 -3.89 21.56
N VAL A 28 3.09 -5.16 21.19
CA VAL A 28 2.78 -6.25 22.13
C VAL A 28 4.05 -6.86 22.72
N ALA A 29 5.11 -6.96 21.93
CA ALA A 29 6.41 -7.50 22.30
C ALA A 29 7.53 -6.52 21.87
N PRO A 30 7.80 -5.50 22.69
CA PRO A 30 8.91 -4.58 22.46
C PRO A 30 10.22 -5.36 22.29
N GLY A 31 11.05 -4.96 21.33
CA GLY A 31 12.30 -5.66 20.99
C GLY A 31 12.18 -6.88 20.06
N ALA A 32 10.97 -7.40 19.78
CA ALA A 32 10.79 -8.52 18.84
C ALA A 32 10.89 -8.10 17.36
N ALA A 33 10.68 -6.81 17.07
CA ALA A 33 10.83 -6.23 15.74
C ALA A 33 11.59 -4.90 15.84
N SER A 34 12.65 -4.77 15.04
CA SER A 34 13.38 -3.50 14.93
C SER A 34 12.59 -2.53 14.06
N VAL A 35 12.05 -1.49 14.69
CA VAL A 35 11.49 -0.33 14.00
C VAL A 35 12.35 0.85 14.38
N GLU A 36 13.01 1.45 13.39
CA GLU A 36 13.94 2.55 13.60
C GLU A 36 13.38 3.85 13.05
N LEU A 37 13.51 4.93 13.82
CA LEU A 37 13.23 6.29 13.39
C LEU A 37 14.52 7.10 13.57
N ASN A 38 15.08 7.63 12.48
CA ASN A 38 16.32 8.41 12.49
C ASN A 38 17.54 7.67 13.11
N GLY A 39 17.58 6.33 13.03
CA GLY A 39 18.66 5.51 13.58
C GLY A 39 18.51 5.15 15.06
N GLU A 40 17.42 5.56 15.71
CA GLU A 40 17.06 5.08 17.04
C GLU A 40 15.91 4.08 16.97
N GLN A 41 16.01 3.01 17.76
CA GLN A 41 14.94 2.03 17.90
C GLN A 41 13.77 2.64 18.66
N VAL A 42 12.59 2.63 18.04
CA VAL A 42 11.36 3.15 18.62
C VAL A 42 10.42 2.01 18.97
N GLU A 43 9.83 2.11 20.16
CA GLU A 43 8.97 1.06 20.72
C GLU A 43 7.53 1.53 20.97
N GLY A 44 6.64 0.57 21.22
CA GLY A 44 5.27 0.83 21.62
C GLY A 44 4.47 1.57 20.55
N MET A 45 3.71 2.60 20.95
CA MET A 45 2.87 3.35 20.01
C MET A 45 3.67 4.11 18.95
N THR A 46 4.87 4.60 19.30
CA THR A 46 5.73 5.27 18.32
C THR A 46 6.23 4.27 17.27
N GLY A 47 6.64 3.07 17.68
CA GLY A 47 7.01 1.99 16.76
C GLY A 47 5.86 1.59 15.84
N LEU A 48 4.63 1.52 16.36
CA LEU A 48 3.43 1.24 15.57
C LEU A 48 3.15 2.32 14.51
N TRP A 49 3.24 3.59 14.88
CA TRP A 49 3.02 4.68 13.92
C TRP A 49 4.13 4.74 12.88
N THR A 50 5.37 4.57 13.29
CA THR A 50 6.52 4.55 12.37
C THR A 50 6.40 3.41 11.36
N SER A 51 6.03 2.19 11.79
CA SER A 51 5.88 1.06 10.87
C SER A 51 4.70 1.26 9.90
N LEU A 52 3.59 1.82 10.38
CA LEU A 52 2.43 2.13 9.53
C LEU A 52 2.73 3.20 8.50
N LEU A 53 3.46 4.26 8.87
CA LEU A 53 3.85 5.31 7.92
C LEU A 53 4.91 4.82 6.94
N ALA A 54 5.91 4.07 7.44
CA ALA A 54 6.98 3.52 6.63
C ALA A 54 6.47 2.53 5.56
N SER A 55 5.41 1.77 5.84
CA SER A 55 4.80 0.89 4.84
C SER A 55 3.65 1.57 4.08
N GLY A 56 2.89 2.45 4.72
CA GLY A 56 1.72 3.09 4.17
C GLY A 56 2.04 4.11 3.08
N ILE A 57 3.06 4.96 3.27
CA ILE A 57 3.43 5.98 2.30
C ILE A 57 3.93 5.35 0.98
N PRO A 58 4.91 4.43 0.98
CA PRO A 58 5.32 3.76 -0.25
C PRO A 58 4.17 2.96 -0.86
N GLY A 59 3.39 2.24 -0.04
CA GLY A 59 2.23 1.48 -0.50
C GLY A 59 1.19 2.35 -1.21
N LEU A 60 0.95 3.57 -0.73
CA LEU A 60 0.06 4.55 -1.34
C LEU A 60 0.61 4.99 -2.70
N ILE A 61 1.90 5.35 -2.77
CA ILE A 61 2.56 5.82 -3.98
C ILE A 61 2.51 4.72 -5.06
N PHE A 62 3.00 3.51 -4.74
CA PHE A 62 3.01 2.39 -5.68
C PHE A 62 1.59 1.93 -6.04
N GLY A 63 0.66 1.99 -5.09
CA GLY A 63 -0.75 1.70 -5.33
C GLY A 63 -1.36 2.66 -6.35
N LEU A 64 -1.11 3.97 -6.21
CA LEU A 64 -1.59 5.00 -7.15
C LEU A 64 -0.97 4.82 -8.53
N ILE A 65 0.32 4.52 -8.61
CA ILE A 65 1.01 4.24 -9.88
C ILE A 65 0.38 3.03 -10.56
N GLY A 66 0.25 1.90 -9.86
CA GLY A 66 -0.35 0.67 -10.40
C GLY A 66 -1.82 0.87 -10.83
N ALA A 67 -2.59 1.63 -10.04
CA ALA A 67 -3.96 1.99 -10.38
C ALA A 67 -4.03 2.90 -11.62
N GLY A 68 -3.14 3.88 -11.72
CA GLY A 68 -3.02 4.78 -12.87
C GLY A 68 -2.71 4.01 -14.15
N ILE A 69 -1.71 3.13 -14.12
CA ILE A 69 -1.36 2.23 -15.23
C ILE A 69 -2.58 1.38 -15.62
N THR A 70 -3.21 0.71 -14.64
CA THR A 70 -4.39 -0.13 -14.89
C THR A 70 -5.55 0.66 -15.50
N SER A 71 -5.75 1.91 -15.07
CA SER A 71 -6.76 2.82 -15.60
C SER A 71 -6.51 3.14 -17.08
N LEU A 72 -5.26 3.43 -17.47
CA LEU A 72 -4.89 3.71 -18.86
C LEU A 72 -5.23 2.53 -19.79
N PHE A 73 -4.88 1.31 -19.38
CA PHE A 73 -5.16 0.10 -20.17
C PHE A 73 -6.65 -0.24 -20.22
N THR A 74 -7.38 -0.08 -19.11
CA THR A 74 -8.83 -0.35 -19.08
C THR A 74 -9.65 0.70 -19.84
N ARG A 75 -9.21 1.96 -19.87
CA ARG A 75 -9.83 3.03 -20.68
C ARG A 75 -9.64 2.79 -22.18
N SER A 76 -8.48 2.28 -22.59
CA SER A 76 -8.18 1.94 -23.99
C SER A 76 -9.06 0.80 -24.53
N LYS A 77 -9.29 -0.26 -23.73
CA LYS A 77 -10.19 -1.37 -24.12
C LYS A 77 -11.62 -0.92 -24.40
N LYS A 78 -12.16 -0.01 -23.60
CA LYS A 78 -13.54 0.48 -23.77
C LYS A 78 -13.70 1.33 -25.03
N LYS A 79 -12.68 2.10 -25.41
CA LYS A 79 -12.69 2.93 -26.63
C LYS A 79 -12.59 2.08 -27.90
N ARG A 80 -11.76 1.02 -27.89
CA ARG A 80 -11.58 0.09 -29.02
C ARG A 80 -12.81 -0.80 -29.28
N SER A 81 -13.53 -1.20 -28.24
CA SER A 81 -14.77 -1.97 -28.38
C SER A 81 -15.92 -1.19 -29.03
N ASN A 82 -15.89 0.15 -28.99
CA ASN A 82 -16.95 0.99 -29.54
C ASN A 82 -16.69 1.42 -31.00
N SER A 83 -15.46 1.29 -31.51
CA SER A 83 -15.16 1.58 -32.93
C SER A 83 -15.42 0.40 -33.87
N ASN A 84 -15.59 -0.81 -33.33
CA ASN A 84 -15.95 -2.02 -34.11
C ASN A 84 -17.47 -2.27 -34.12
N LYS A 85 -18.28 -1.31 -33.66
CA LYS A 85 -19.75 -1.37 -33.65
C LYS A 85 -20.40 -0.59 -34.80
N TRP A 86 -19.61 -0.21 -35.80
CA TRP A 86 -20.07 0.41 -37.03
C TRP A 86 -19.56 -0.38 -38.21
#